data_AF-A0A1W9PCA6-F1
#
_entry.id   AF-A0A1W9PCA6-F1
#
_cell.length_a   1.000
_cell.length_b   1.000
_cell.length_c   1.000
_cell.angle_alpha   90.00
_cell.angle_beta   90.00
_cell.angle_gamma   90.00
#
_symmetry.space_group_name_H-M   'P 1'
#
loop_
_entity.id
_entity.type
_entity.pdbx_description
1 polymer ?
#
loop_
_entity_poly.entity_id
_entity_poly.type
_entity_poly.pdbx_seq_one_letter_code
_entity_poly.pdbx_strand_id
1 'polypeptide(L)'
;MNKKLLTIIFYGIVLISIFGVFLSLREIQKLTPQELRQEYLKFEKEYIKKKNQGYDLREATWWIKEARREYFEGNYEKAKEYLEKAFLALEKAEKIDFSLPEPPEKGWNITEKPNTLIDKIPTVEDWVPLGITYNLEENNLLRYIPGHPWQQSCFIFVAIGESKEGDTLFYQGRLPFEGGFAPRVNINGKYLRNVPIFKGGMYYYEEGIEGYPYPTVLVYGIKGYKEILSYDEKNQIWYHEIIPPDENGLKVKIKAKAMGTPFWMGPQEGPYIIHGAYSGTKDIDAWGGFWVVGKFEGEIKLPQEEKKEFFGYFLFDRAIHIAYYAQQEYQGEYCKEAVCPARGGVVEFSCLAIFHENFVITLCDSNNPTPVDFPKFQHQGRINYIFNESYPFNDFTLRSFGEHLQPSSFELKGNFEEGSVNLKGKVIGYWPPRGWARVEGTWWDPEGKRTWGRAFISWQGEIKFRGRVIKVEDAIGIGEFTRFESG
;
A
#
# COMPACT_ATOMS: atom_id res chain seq x y z
N MET A 1 -79.02 40.05 4.61
CA MET A 1 -78.13 38.88 4.37
C MET A 1 -78.80 37.64 4.94
N ASN A 2 -78.99 36.59 4.14
CA ASN A 2 -79.81 35.43 4.51
C ASN A 2 -79.09 34.59 5.61
N LYS A 3 -79.70 34.45 6.79
CA LYS A 3 -79.09 33.75 7.94
C LYS A 3 -78.62 32.33 7.59
N LYS A 4 -79.35 31.62 6.70
CA LYS A 4 -78.95 30.29 6.21
C LYS A 4 -77.64 30.30 5.40
N LEU A 5 -77.40 31.34 4.61
CA LEU A 5 -76.18 31.45 3.79
C LEU A 5 -74.95 31.70 4.68
N LEU A 6 -75.12 32.52 5.72
CA LEU A 6 -74.09 32.81 6.72
C LEU A 6 -73.66 31.55 7.50
N THR A 7 -74.64 30.72 7.87
CA THR A 7 -74.38 29.45 8.57
C THR A 7 -73.62 28.45 7.68
N ILE A 8 -73.97 28.34 6.40
CA ILE A 8 -73.28 27.44 5.45
C ILE A 8 -71.84 27.90 5.22
N ILE A 9 -71.61 29.21 5.07
CA ILE A 9 -70.25 29.76 4.91
C ILE A 9 -69.42 29.51 6.17
N PHE A 10 -70.01 29.68 7.36
CA PHE A 10 -69.32 29.44 8.62
C PHE A 10 -68.91 27.96 8.77
N TYR A 11 -69.80 27.00 8.50
CA TYR A 11 -69.45 25.57 8.54
C TYR A 11 -68.43 25.18 7.47
N GLY A 12 -68.49 25.79 6.27
CA GLY A 12 -67.50 25.58 5.21
C GLY A 12 -66.10 26.06 5.61
N ILE A 13 -66.00 27.23 6.22
CA ILE A 13 -64.72 27.78 6.72
C ILE A 13 -64.17 26.91 7.85
N VAL A 14 -65.02 26.48 8.80
CA VAL A 14 -64.59 25.60 9.90
C VAL A 14 -64.08 24.25 9.38
N LEU A 15 -64.76 23.65 8.39
CA LEU A 15 -64.30 22.40 7.76
C LEU A 15 -62.97 22.56 7.01
N ILE A 16 -62.79 23.67 6.28
CA ILE A 16 -61.53 23.97 5.59
C ILE A 16 -60.41 24.23 6.59
N SER A 17 -60.67 24.91 7.70
CA SER A 17 -59.69 25.12 8.77
C SER A 17 -59.32 23.82 9.49
N ILE A 18 -60.29 22.96 9.79
CA ILE A 18 -60.03 21.64 10.39
C ILE A 18 -59.24 20.76 9.42
N PHE A 19 -59.56 20.78 8.13
CA PHE A 19 -58.84 20.02 7.11
C PHE A 19 -57.43 20.57 6.86
N GLY A 20 -57.25 21.90 6.90
CA GLY A 20 -55.94 22.55 6.83
C GLY A 20 -55.07 22.26 8.05
N VAL A 21 -55.66 22.22 9.25
CA VAL A 21 -54.97 21.79 10.48
C VAL A 21 -54.66 20.29 10.44
N PHE A 22 -55.55 19.46 9.91
CA PHE A 22 -55.32 18.02 9.73
C PHE A 22 -54.19 17.73 8.73
N LEU A 23 -54.13 18.47 7.61
CA LEU A 23 -53.04 18.39 6.63
C LEU A 23 -51.72 18.90 7.22
N SER A 24 -51.75 20.03 7.94
CA SER A 24 -50.56 20.58 8.62
C SER A 24 -50.05 19.69 9.76
N LEU A 25 -50.93 18.99 10.49
CA LEU A 25 -50.56 17.98 11.49
C LEU A 25 -50.00 16.70 10.86
N ARG A 26 -50.40 16.38 9.62
CA ARG A 26 -49.87 15.24 8.86
C ARG A 26 -48.49 15.52 8.27
N GLU A 27 -48.18 16.78 7.97
CA GLU A 27 -46.84 17.23 7.54
C GLU A 27 -45.84 17.39 8.69
N ILE A 28 -46.27 17.31 9.96
CA ILE A 28 -45.41 17.36 11.15
C ILE A 28 -45.61 16.09 11.99
N GLN A 29 -45.54 14.91 11.38
CA GLN A 29 -45.17 13.72 12.14
C GLN A 29 -43.67 13.84 12.44
N LYS A 30 -43.33 14.46 13.57
CA LYS A 30 -41.97 14.41 14.12
C LYS A 30 -41.60 12.93 14.27
N LEU A 31 -40.65 12.46 13.49
CA LEU A 31 -40.17 11.09 13.56
C LEU A 31 -39.79 10.79 15.02
N THR A 32 -40.47 9.83 15.64
CA THR A 32 -40.18 9.55 17.05
C THR A 32 -38.95 8.66 17.14
N PRO A 33 -38.05 8.89 18.12
CA PRO A 33 -36.91 7.99 18.34
C PRO A 33 -37.31 6.52 18.55
N GLN A 34 -38.54 6.28 19.03
CA GLN A 34 -39.09 4.94 19.20
C GLN A 34 -39.41 4.24 17.87
N GLU A 35 -39.99 4.95 16.90
CA GLU A 35 -40.27 4.40 15.56
C GLU A 35 -38.98 4.03 14.85
N LEU A 36 -38.01 4.95 14.83
CA LEU A 36 -36.72 4.72 14.18
C LEU A 36 -35.94 3.57 14.84
N ARG A 37 -36.05 3.41 16.17
CA ARG A 37 -35.48 2.26 16.88
C ARG A 37 -36.07 0.92 16.42
N GLN A 38 -37.36 0.85 16.11
CA GLN A 38 -37.97 -0.37 15.57
C GLN A 38 -37.47 -0.69 14.17
N GLU A 39 -37.26 0.33 13.33
CA GLU A 39 -36.67 0.15 12.00
C GLU A 39 -35.23 -0.38 12.07
N TYR A 40 -34.41 0.13 13.00
CA TYR A 40 -33.07 -0.42 13.25
C TYR A 40 -33.08 -1.91 13.62
N LEU A 41 -34.02 -2.34 14.47
CA LEU A 41 -34.16 -3.76 14.84
C LEU A 41 -34.60 -4.61 13.65
N LYS A 42 -35.40 -4.06 12.75
CA LYS A 42 -35.82 -4.76 11.53
C LYS A 42 -34.64 -4.92 10.56
N PHE A 43 -33.86 -3.86 10.39
CA PHE A 43 -32.63 -3.90 9.59
C PHE A 43 -31.66 -4.94 10.15
N GLU A 44 -31.41 -4.95 11.46
CA GLU A 44 -30.50 -5.88 12.11
C GLU A 44 -30.87 -7.34 11.85
N LYS A 45 -32.17 -7.68 11.92
CA LYS A 45 -32.65 -9.04 11.62
C LYS A 45 -32.38 -9.45 10.18
N GLU A 46 -32.69 -8.59 9.21
CA GLU A 46 -32.48 -8.87 7.79
C GLU A 46 -30.97 -8.92 7.45
N TYR A 47 -30.19 -8.02 8.06
CA TYR A 47 -28.75 -7.97 7.94
C TYR A 47 -28.11 -9.28 8.43
N ILE A 48 -28.44 -9.73 9.64
CA ILE A 48 -27.91 -11.00 10.19
C ILE A 48 -28.31 -12.19 9.31
N LYS A 49 -29.55 -12.20 8.80
CA LYS A 49 -30.01 -13.26 7.89
C LYS A 49 -29.17 -13.31 6.61
N LYS A 50 -29.00 -12.18 5.90
CA LYS A 50 -28.19 -12.14 4.68
C LYS A 50 -26.71 -12.40 4.97
N LYS A 51 -26.19 -11.93 6.11
CA LYS A 51 -24.82 -12.20 6.55
C LYS A 51 -24.56 -13.70 6.65
N ASN A 52 -25.42 -14.42 7.37
CA ASN A 52 -25.32 -15.87 7.53
C ASN A 52 -25.51 -16.65 6.23
N GLN A 53 -26.06 -16.02 5.19
CA GLN A 53 -26.23 -16.59 3.86
C GLN A 53 -25.08 -16.23 2.91
N GLY A 54 -24.05 -15.51 3.38
CA GLY A 54 -22.85 -15.17 2.60
C GLY A 54 -23.05 -14.03 1.60
N TYR A 55 -23.87 -13.04 1.92
CA TYR A 55 -24.07 -11.85 1.07
C TYR A 55 -22.99 -10.78 1.30
N ASP A 56 -22.67 -10.01 0.26
CA ASP A 56 -21.84 -8.80 0.38
C ASP A 56 -22.68 -7.67 1.00
N LEU A 57 -22.34 -7.32 2.23
CA LEU A 57 -23.09 -6.34 3.02
C LEU A 57 -22.33 -5.03 3.24
N ARG A 58 -21.19 -4.79 2.57
CA ARG A 58 -20.32 -3.64 2.83
C ARG A 58 -21.05 -2.30 2.73
N GLU A 59 -21.84 -2.11 1.67
CA GLU A 59 -22.60 -0.87 1.48
C GLU A 59 -23.68 -0.69 2.56
N ALA A 60 -24.41 -1.76 2.89
CA ALA A 60 -25.39 -1.74 3.97
C ALA A 60 -24.74 -1.40 5.33
N THR A 61 -23.55 -1.94 5.60
CA THR A 61 -22.74 -1.65 6.80
C THR A 61 -22.27 -0.20 6.84
N TRP A 62 -21.92 0.40 5.71
CA TRP A 62 -21.56 1.81 5.64
C TRP A 62 -22.76 2.70 6.00
N TRP A 63 -23.88 2.51 5.32
CA TRP A 63 -25.07 3.32 5.53
C TRP A 63 -25.63 3.19 6.95
N ILE A 64 -25.61 1.99 7.54
CA ILE A 64 -26.08 1.82 8.92
C ILE A 64 -25.18 2.52 9.95
N LYS A 65 -23.87 2.62 9.71
CA LYS A 65 -22.94 3.38 10.56
C LYS A 65 -23.25 4.88 10.49
N GLU A 66 -23.45 5.41 9.29
CA GLU A 66 -23.82 6.81 9.09
C GLU A 66 -25.18 7.12 9.72
N ALA A 67 -26.17 6.23 9.55
CA ALA A 67 -27.48 6.34 10.17
C ALA A 67 -27.38 6.42 11.70
N ARG A 68 -26.61 5.51 12.32
CA ARG A 68 -26.38 5.49 13.77
C ARG A 68 -25.72 6.77 14.27
N ARG A 69 -24.73 7.30 13.53
CA ARG A 69 -24.06 8.56 13.90
C ARG A 69 -25.07 9.70 14.00
N GLU A 70 -25.86 9.92 12.95
CA GLU A 70 -26.88 10.98 12.93
C GLU A 70 -27.96 10.77 14.01
N TYR A 71 -28.33 9.52 14.30
CA TYR A 71 -29.25 9.19 15.38
C TYR A 71 -28.72 9.65 16.74
N PHE A 72 -27.44 9.38 17.04
CA PHE A 72 -26.81 9.81 18.30
C PHE A 72 -26.60 11.33 18.38
N GLU A 73 -26.44 12.00 17.24
CA GLU A 73 -26.39 13.46 17.14
C GLU A 73 -27.78 14.12 17.25
N GLY A 74 -28.85 13.32 17.34
CA GLY A 74 -30.24 13.80 17.46
C GLY A 74 -30.88 14.22 16.13
N ASN A 75 -30.21 13.96 15.00
CA ASN A 75 -30.69 14.27 13.66
C ASN A 75 -31.50 13.10 13.08
N TYR A 76 -32.71 12.91 13.60
CA TYR A 76 -33.52 11.72 13.31
C TYR A 76 -34.00 11.61 11.86
N GLU A 77 -34.26 12.72 11.18
CA GLU A 77 -34.67 12.71 9.76
C GLU A 77 -33.54 12.17 8.87
N LYS A 78 -32.31 12.66 9.09
CA LYS A 78 -31.14 12.21 8.33
C LYS A 78 -30.72 10.80 8.70
N ALA A 79 -30.88 10.42 9.97
CA ALA A 79 -30.69 9.05 10.41
C ALA A 79 -31.64 8.08 9.69
N LYS A 80 -32.91 8.48 9.49
CA LYS A 80 -33.88 7.70 8.70
C LYS A 80 -33.49 7.62 7.23
N GLU A 81 -33.13 8.73 6.60
CA GLU A 81 -32.67 8.73 5.20
C GLU A 81 -31.51 7.74 4.98
N TYR A 82 -30.54 7.73 5.88
CA TYR A 82 -29.41 6.79 5.81
C TYR A 82 -29.82 5.35 6.13
N LEU A 83 -30.77 5.13 7.03
CA LEU A 83 -31.30 3.80 7.30
C LEU A 83 -32.06 3.24 6.07
N GLU A 84 -32.83 4.05 5.36
CA GLU A 84 -33.49 3.67 4.11
C GLU A 84 -32.47 3.29 3.02
N LYS A 85 -31.37 4.05 2.91
CA LYS A 85 -30.24 3.67 2.03
C LYS A 85 -29.61 2.34 2.44
N ALA A 86 -29.48 2.08 3.75
CA ALA A 86 -28.98 0.81 4.25
C ALA A 86 -29.88 -0.36 3.85
N PHE A 87 -31.21 -0.22 3.99
CA PHE A 87 -32.16 -1.24 3.54
C PHE A 87 -32.09 -1.47 2.02
N LEU A 88 -32.01 -0.41 1.23
CA LEU A 88 -31.87 -0.53 -0.23
C LEU A 88 -30.59 -1.28 -0.63
N ALA A 89 -29.47 -0.95 0.02
CA ALA A 89 -28.20 -1.66 -0.17
C ALA A 89 -28.31 -3.13 0.25
N LEU A 90 -29.00 -3.41 1.36
CA LEU A 90 -29.24 -4.77 1.84
C LEU A 90 -30.13 -5.57 0.87
N GLU A 91 -31.15 -4.96 0.28
CA GLU A 91 -32.01 -5.59 -0.73
C GLU A 91 -31.21 -6.00 -1.97
N LYS A 92 -30.42 -5.06 -2.50
CA LYS A 92 -29.57 -5.23 -3.69
C LYS A 92 -28.33 -6.10 -3.44
N ALA A 93 -27.99 -6.38 -2.19
CA ALA A 93 -26.85 -7.22 -1.86
C ALA A 93 -26.93 -8.58 -2.57
N GLU A 94 -25.82 -8.97 -3.18
CA GLU A 94 -25.63 -10.23 -3.87
C GLU A 94 -24.84 -11.21 -3.00
N LYS A 95 -24.97 -12.51 -3.28
CA LYS A 95 -24.13 -13.51 -2.63
C LYS A 95 -22.69 -13.36 -3.10
N ILE A 96 -21.75 -13.45 -2.17
CA ILE A 96 -20.33 -13.44 -2.52
C ILE A 96 -20.03 -14.72 -3.28
N ASP A 97 -19.49 -14.55 -4.48
CA ASP A 97 -19.03 -15.63 -5.31
C ASP A 97 -17.54 -15.90 -5.04
N PHE A 98 -17.26 -17.09 -4.50
CA PHE A 98 -15.90 -17.55 -4.19
C PHE A 98 -15.30 -18.49 -5.25
N SER A 99 -15.91 -18.58 -6.44
CA SER A 99 -15.23 -19.26 -7.55
C SER A 99 -13.98 -18.49 -7.95
N LEU A 100 -12.96 -19.24 -8.38
CA LEU A 100 -11.75 -18.68 -8.97
C LEU A 100 -12.11 -17.89 -10.24
N PRO A 101 -11.63 -16.65 -10.43
CA PRO A 101 -11.81 -15.94 -11.68
C PRO A 101 -11.11 -16.66 -12.84
N GLU A 102 -11.62 -16.48 -14.06
CA GLU A 102 -10.98 -17.04 -15.25
C GLU A 102 -9.61 -16.39 -15.48
N PRO A 103 -8.54 -17.18 -15.68
CA PRO A 103 -7.23 -16.64 -16.00
C PRO A 103 -7.25 -15.98 -17.38
N PRO A 104 -6.50 -14.89 -17.59
CA PRO A 104 -6.51 -14.19 -18.87
C PRO A 104 -5.89 -15.06 -19.98
N GLU A 105 -6.53 -15.13 -21.15
CA GLU A 105 -6.05 -15.95 -22.28
C GLU A 105 -4.76 -15.40 -22.92
N LYS A 106 -4.59 -14.08 -22.87
CA LYS A 106 -3.41 -13.33 -23.32
C LYS A 106 -3.00 -12.39 -22.19
N GLY A 107 -1.75 -11.95 -22.15
CA GLY A 107 -1.27 -11.03 -21.12
C GLY A 107 -0.05 -11.56 -20.38
N TRP A 108 0.23 -10.96 -19.23
CA TRP A 108 1.42 -11.25 -18.45
C TRP A 108 1.31 -12.58 -17.73
N ASN A 109 2.32 -13.42 -17.91
CA ASN A 109 2.41 -14.72 -17.25
C ASN A 109 2.79 -14.56 -15.77
N ILE A 110 2.25 -15.42 -14.93
CA ILE A 110 2.69 -15.58 -13.54
C ILE A 110 3.57 -16.83 -13.39
N THR A 111 4.39 -16.86 -12.35
CA THR A 111 5.22 -18.01 -11.97
C THR A 111 5.08 -18.31 -10.48
N GLU A 112 4.98 -19.60 -10.16
CA GLU A 112 5.11 -20.08 -8.77
C GLU A 112 6.56 -20.48 -8.44
N LYS A 113 7.45 -20.53 -9.44
CA LYS A 113 8.88 -20.72 -9.23
C LYS A 113 9.50 -19.41 -8.74
N PRO A 114 10.41 -19.46 -7.75
CA PRO A 114 11.04 -18.28 -7.22
C PRO A 114 11.95 -17.62 -8.26
N ASN A 115 11.79 -16.31 -8.45
CA ASN A 115 12.63 -15.52 -9.35
C ASN A 115 13.98 -15.14 -8.73
N THR A 116 14.22 -15.55 -7.48
CA THR A 116 15.51 -15.40 -6.80
C THR A 116 16.64 -16.18 -7.44
N LEU A 117 16.38 -17.02 -8.46
CA LEU A 117 17.41 -17.65 -9.29
C LEU A 117 18.00 -16.69 -10.34
N ILE A 118 17.33 -15.59 -10.65
CA ILE A 118 17.87 -14.55 -11.53
C ILE A 118 18.97 -13.81 -10.77
N ASP A 119 20.15 -13.71 -11.37
CA ASP A 119 21.34 -13.08 -10.78
C ASP A 119 21.89 -11.90 -11.58
N LYS A 120 21.26 -11.56 -12.71
CA LYS A 120 21.67 -10.42 -13.53
C LYS A 120 21.60 -9.11 -12.73
N ILE A 121 22.54 -8.22 -13.03
CA ILE A 121 22.49 -6.83 -12.58
C ILE A 121 21.38 -6.13 -13.39
N PRO A 122 20.51 -5.31 -12.77
CA PRO A 122 19.44 -4.65 -13.51
C PRO A 122 20.03 -3.59 -14.43
N THR A 123 19.55 -3.54 -15.67
CA THR A 123 19.94 -2.49 -16.61
C THR A 123 19.08 -1.24 -16.46
N VAL A 124 19.41 -0.19 -17.20
CA VAL A 124 18.56 1.00 -17.37
C VAL A 124 17.18 0.62 -17.92
N GLU A 125 17.12 -0.35 -18.84
CA GLU A 125 15.85 -0.87 -19.39
C GLU A 125 15.04 -1.64 -18.33
N ASP A 126 15.70 -2.36 -17.42
CA ASP A 126 15.01 -2.97 -16.28
C ASP A 126 14.49 -1.91 -15.30
N TRP A 127 15.19 -0.78 -15.15
CA TRP A 127 14.81 0.31 -14.26
C TRP A 127 13.65 1.13 -14.81
N VAL A 128 13.75 1.60 -16.05
CA VAL A 128 12.73 2.36 -16.78
C VAL A 128 12.35 1.62 -18.07
N PRO A 129 11.46 0.61 -18.01
CA PRO A 129 11.08 -0.24 -19.13
C PRO A 129 10.15 0.46 -20.14
N LEU A 130 10.74 1.26 -21.02
CA LEU A 130 10.06 1.87 -22.16
C LEU A 130 9.58 0.80 -23.15
N GLY A 131 8.38 0.96 -23.71
CA GLY A 131 7.76 0.00 -24.63
C GLY A 131 7.17 -1.26 -23.97
N ILE A 132 7.42 -1.46 -22.67
CA ILE A 132 6.88 -2.58 -21.88
C ILE A 132 5.88 -2.08 -20.85
N THR A 133 6.30 -1.16 -19.97
CA THR A 133 5.43 -0.54 -18.95
C THR A 133 5.10 0.90 -19.29
N TYR A 134 6.05 1.62 -19.87
CA TYR A 134 5.93 3.06 -20.09
C TYR A 134 6.06 3.46 -21.55
N ASN A 135 5.34 4.53 -21.91
CA ASN A 135 5.65 5.37 -23.05
C ASN A 135 6.32 6.66 -22.55
N LEU A 136 7.25 7.17 -23.33
CA LEU A 136 7.87 8.48 -23.11
C LEU A 136 7.22 9.51 -24.04
N GLU A 137 6.62 10.55 -23.48
CA GLU A 137 6.08 11.68 -24.24
C GLU A 137 7.20 12.61 -24.74
N GLU A 138 6.91 13.48 -25.73
CA GLU A 138 7.88 14.44 -26.31
C GLU A 138 8.49 15.40 -25.27
N ASN A 139 7.81 15.64 -24.15
CA ASN A 139 8.25 16.49 -23.05
C ASN A 139 9.02 15.71 -21.94
N ASN A 140 9.43 14.47 -22.22
CA ASN A 140 10.06 13.51 -21.30
C ASN A 140 9.15 12.98 -20.18
N LEU A 141 7.85 13.23 -20.20
CA LEU A 141 6.92 12.68 -19.21
C LEU A 141 6.71 11.17 -19.46
N LEU A 142 6.87 10.37 -18.41
CA LEU A 142 6.52 8.95 -18.44
C LEU A 142 5.01 8.77 -18.24
N ARG A 143 4.42 7.94 -19.08
CA ARG A 143 3.05 7.45 -18.95
C ARG A 143 3.03 5.95 -18.96
N TYR A 144 2.08 5.33 -18.26
CA TYR A 144 1.81 3.93 -18.49
C TYR A 144 1.40 3.69 -19.94
N ILE A 145 1.81 2.54 -20.48
CA ILE A 145 1.24 2.06 -21.73
C ILE A 145 -0.26 1.81 -21.49
N PRO A 146 -1.16 2.43 -22.29
CA PRO A 146 -2.59 2.28 -22.11
C PRO A 146 -3.04 0.85 -22.41
N GLY A 147 -4.24 0.48 -21.94
CA GLY A 147 -4.82 -0.85 -22.24
C GLY A 147 -4.29 -1.99 -21.36
N HIS A 148 -3.61 -1.68 -20.26
CA HIS A 148 -3.15 -2.67 -19.29
C HIS A 148 -3.60 -2.28 -17.87
N PRO A 149 -3.86 -3.26 -16.98
CA PRO A 149 -4.36 -2.98 -15.64
C PRO A 149 -3.22 -2.66 -14.67
N TRP A 150 -2.36 -1.70 -15.03
CA TRP A 150 -1.30 -1.18 -14.15
C TRP A 150 -1.92 -0.60 -12.88
N GLN A 151 -1.41 -0.99 -11.71
CA GLN A 151 -1.91 -0.50 -10.42
C GLN A 151 -0.93 0.45 -9.74
N GLN A 152 0.35 0.14 -9.79
CA GLN A 152 1.37 0.89 -9.09
C GLN A 152 2.74 0.69 -9.72
N SER A 153 3.52 1.76 -9.64
CA SER A 153 4.92 1.77 -9.95
C SER A 153 5.70 2.29 -8.75
N CYS A 154 6.56 1.43 -8.22
CA CYS A 154 7.44 1.71 -7.10
C CYS A 154 8.78 2.20 -7.62
N PHE A 155 9.19 3.38 -7.16
CA PHE A 155 10.55 3.93 -7.22
C PHE A 155 10.89 4.37 -5.81
N ILE A 156 11.02 3.41 -4.89
CA ILE A 156 11.13 3.68 -3.44
C ILE A 156 12.59 3.54 -3.03
N PHE A 157 13.15 4.60 -2.46
CA PHE A 157 14.52 4.62 -1.98
C PHE A 157 14.52 4.67 -0.45
N VAL A 158 15.10 3.68 0.19
CA VAL A 158 15.23 3.59 1.65
C VAL A 158 16.69 3.68 2.03
N ALA A 159 17.02 4.48 3.05
CA ALA A 159 18.36 4.51 3.65
C ALA A 159 18.26 4.45 5.18
N ILE A 160 19.11 3.63 5.79
CA ILE A 160 19.25 3.49 7.25
C ILE A 160 20.71 3.53 7.64
N GLY A 161 21.06 4.39 8.58
CA GLY A 161 22.47 4.61 8.90
C GLY A 161 22.68 5.52 10.08
N GLU A 162 23.93 5.90 10.28
CA GLU A 162 24.37 6.72 11.41
C GLU A 162 25.34 7.82 10.95
N SER A 163 25.36 8.93 11.68
CA SER A 163 26.38 9.97 11.52
C SER A 163 27.66 9.61 12.28
N LYS A 164 28.73 10.39 12.07
CA LYS A 164 30.00 10.22 12.82
C LYS A 164 29.82 10.46 14.33
N GLU A 165 28.83 11.27 14.70
CA GLU A 165 28.47 11.61 16.08
C GLU A 165 27.51 10.59 16.71
N GLY A 166 27.08 9.57 15.96
CA GLY A 166 26.14 8.54 16.42
C GLY A 166 24.67 8.91 16.26
N ASP A 167 24.33 9.95 15.48
CA ASP A 167 22.94 10.26 15.17
C ASP A 167 22.37 9.20 14.22
N THR A 168 21.23 8.60 14.55
CA THR A 168 20.58 7.59 13.71
C THR A 168 19.70 8.23 12.63
N LEU A 169 19.67 7.62 11.46
CA LEU A 169 18.85 8.01 10.31
C LEU A 169 17.96 6.86 9.84
N PHE A 170 16.69 7.18 9.63
CA PHE A 170 15.85 6.48 8.66
C PHE A 170 15.33 7.47 7.61
N TYR A 171 15.56 7.14 6.36
CA TYR A 171 15.10 7.88 5.21
C TYR A 171 14.26 6.97 4.30
N GLN A 172 13.14 7.50 3.82
CA GLN A 172 12.40 6.93 2.69
C GLN A 172 12.00 8.04 1.71
N GLY A 173 12.66 8.04 0.57
CA GLY A 173 12.23 8.74 -0.64
C GLY A 173 11.31 7.85 -1.48
N ARG A 174 10.51 8.47 -2.35
CA ARG A 174 9.74 7.77 -3.37
C ARG A 174 9.41 8.78 -4.44
N LEU A 175 9.80 8.50 -5.67
CA LEU A 175 9.29 9.24 -6.81
C LEU A 175 7.86 8.74 -7.07
N PRO A 176 6.82 9.58 -6.94
CA PRO A 176 5.45 9.16 -7.19
C PRO A 176 5.16 9.18 -8.70
N PHE A 177 4.85 8.01 -9.27
CA PHE A 177 4.37 7.91 -10.65
C PHE A 177 2.97 8.53 -10.77
N GLU A 178 2.07 8.15 -9.86
CA GLU A 178 0.74 8.71 -9.68
C GLU A 178 0.54 9.18 -8.23
N GLY A 179 -0.35 10.14 -8.05
CA GLY A 179 -0.65 10.73 -6.75
C GLY A 179 0.46 11.66 -6.24
N GLY A 180 0.57 11.78 -4.91
CA GLY A 180 1.58 12.59 -4.27
C GLY A 180 2.26 11.83 -3.12
N PHE A 181 3.51 12.17 -2.87
CA PHE A 181 4.30 11.56 -1.80
C PHE A 181 5.08 12.61 -1.01
N ALA A 182 5.19 12.39 0.29
CA ALA A 182 6.03 13.16 1.19
C ALA A 182 7.12 12.24 1.75
N PRO A 183 8.42 12.56 1.54
CA PRO A 183 9.51 11.76 2.06
C PRO A 183 9.47 11.62 3.56
N ARG A 184 9.88 10.47 4.06
CA ARG A 184 9.95 10.19 5.49
C ARG A 184 11.39 10.36 5.91
N VAL A 185 11.63 11.31 6.81
CA VAL A 185 12.95 11.55 7.38
C VAL A 185 12.80 11.44 8.88
N ASN A 186 13.52 10.49 9.48
CA ASN A 186 13.61 10.27 10.91
C ASN A 186 15.06 10.41 11.33
N ILE A 187 15.33 11.31 12.27
CA ILE A 187 16.64 11.46 12.88
C ILE A 187 16.46 11.26 14.38
N ASN A 188 17.22 10.34 14.99
CA ASN A 188 17.16 10.04 16.42
C ASN A 188 15.75 9.72 16.93
N GLY A 189 15.01 8.92 16.17
CA GLY A 189 13.63 8.52 16.50
C GLY A 189 12.59 9.60 16.25
N LYS A 190 12.97 10.81 15.82
CA LYS A 190 12.04 11.91 15.55
C LYS A 190 11.78 12.08 14.06
N TYR A 191 10.53 11.87 13.66
CA TYR A 191 10.10 12.12 12.28
C TYR A 191 9.89 13.61 12.02
N LEU A 192 10.45 14.09 10.91
CA LEU A 192 10.20 15.41 10.40
C LEU A 192 8.75 15.54 9.92
N ARG A 193 8.11 16.67 10.27
CA ARG A 193 6.72 16.96 9.90
C ARG A 193 6.61 17.81 8.64
N ASN A 194 7.51 18.77 8.48
CA ASN A 194 7.50 19.74 7.39
C ASN A 194 8.44 19.29 6.28
N VAL A 195 8.00 18.31 5.50
CA VAL A 195 8.72 17.77 4.34
C VAL A 195 8.01 18.20 3.04
N PRO A 196 8.74 18.40 1.93
CA PRO A 196 8.13 18.72 0.65
C PRO A 196 7.23 17.58 0.16
N ILE A 197 6.19 17.93 -0.62
CA ILE A 197 5.30 16.98 -1.28
C ILE A 197 5.65 16.97 -2.76
N PHE A 198 5.99 15.80 -3.29
CA PHE A 198 6.26 15.53 -4.69
C PHE A 198 4.99 15.01 -5.37
N LYS A 199 4.67 15.53 -6.56
CA LYS A 199 3.50 15.15 -7.36
C LYS A 199 3.63 15.68 -8.79
N GLY A 200 2.81 15.15 -9.70
CA GLY A 200 2.72 15.67 -11.08
C GLY A 200 3.36 14.80 -12.15
N GLY A 201 3.68 13.54 -11.82
CA GLY A 201 4.26 12.58 -12.76
C GLY A 201 5.79 12.58 -12.75
N MET A 202 6.35 11.58 -13.42
CA MET A 202 7.79 11.35 -13.54
C MET A 202 8.30 11.76 -14.92
N TYR A 203 9.39 12.52 -14.94
CA TYR A 203 10.10 12.90 -16.16
C TYR A 203 11.36 12.06 -16.28
N TYR A 204 11.61 11.45 -17.43
CA TYR A 204 12.76 10.59 -17.67
C TYR A 204 13.69 11.18 -18.72
N TYR A 205 14.96 11.33 -18.34
CA TYR A 205 16.03 11.83 -19.20
C TYR A 205 17.04 10.70 -19.39
N GLU A 206 17.04 10.09 -20.56
CA GLU A 206 17.89 8.95 -20.90
C GLU A 206 19.38 9.30 -20.83
N GLU A 207 19.78 10.44 -21.38
CA GLU A 207 21.16 10.95 -21.32
C GLU A 207 21.50 11.64 -19.98
N GLY A 208 20.55 11.71 -19.06
CA GLY A 208 20.68 12.38 -17.79
C GLY A 208 20.40 13.88 -17.81
N ILE A 209 20.79 14.55 -16.71
CA ILE A 209 20.56 15.97 -16.47
C ILE A 209 21.83 16.65 -15.96
N GLU A 210 21.82 17.98 -15.83
CA GLU A 210 22.94 18.73 -15.26
C GLU A 210 23.33 18.18 -13.87
N GLY A 211 24.62 17.86 -13.70
CA GLY A 211 25.17 17.24 -12.49
C GLY A 211 25.09 15.71 -12.43
N TYR A 212 24.28 15.09 -13.29
CA TYR A 212 24.04 13.64 -13.34
C TYR A 212 24.06 13.13 -14.79
N PRO A 213 25.26 12.81 -15.34
CA PRO A 213 25.42 12.35 -16.73
C PRO A 213 25.05 10.86 -16.89
N TYR A 214 23.94 10.46 -16.29
CA TYR A 214 23.40 9.10 -16.32
C TYR A 214 21.88 9.17 -16.43
N PRO A 215 21.20 8.11 -16.93
CA PRO A 215 19.76 8.07 -16.99
C PRO A 215 19.13 8.52 -15.67
N THR A 216 18.17 9.44 -15.74
CA THR A 216 17.64 10.14 -14.56
C THR A 216 16.14 10.30 -14.63
N VAL A 217 15.46 9.91 -13.55
CA VAL A 217 14.05 10.21 -13.32
C VAL A 217 13.94 11.41 -12.38
N LEU A 218 13.08 12.36 -12.72
CA LEU A 218 12.82 13.59 -11.98
C LEU A 218 11.32 13.74 -11.68
N VAL A 219 11.00 14.19 -10.47
CA VAL A 219 9.65 14.61 -10.09
C VAL A 219 9.69 16.01 -9.51
N TYR A 220 8.73 16.84 -9.91
CA TYR A 220 8.57 18.17 -9.33
C TYR A 220 7.81 18.11 -8.00
N GLY A 221 8.28 18.92 -7.05
CA GLY A 221 7.66 19.14 -5.76
C GLY A 221 6.92 20.46 -5.70
N ILE A 222 6.05 20.58 -4.70
CA ILE A 222 5.42 21.87 -4.37
C ILE A 222 6.50 22.92 -4.07
N LYS A 223 6.22 24.19 -4.37
CA LYS A 223 7.11 25.34 -4.10
C LYS A 223 8.48 25.24 -4.80
N GLY A 224 8.59 24.52 -5.92
CA GLY A 224 9.82 24.47 -6.73
C GLY A 224 10.87 23.45 -6.27
N TYR A 225 10.54 22.59 -5.32
CA TYR A 225 11.37 21.43 -4.99
C TYR A 225 11.49 20.47 -6.19
N LYS A 226 12.56 19.68 -6.24
CA LYS A 226 12.71 18.56 -7.17
C LYS A 226 13.21 17.34 -6.41
N GLU A 227 12.75 16.16 -6.79
CA GLU A 227 13.29 14.88 -6.34
C GLU A 227 13.81 14.14 -7.57
N ILE A 228 15.03 13.63 -7.48
CA ILE A 228 15.66 12.91 -8.58
C ILE A 228 16.18 11.56 -8.12
N LEU A 229 16.18 10.61 -9.06
CA LEU A 229 16.88 9.34 -8.96
C LEU A 229 17.66 9.13 -10.25
N SER A 230 18.96 8.86 -10.16
CA SER A 230 19.85 8.66 -11.30
C SER A 230 20.64 7.37 -11.14
N TYR A 231 20.88 6.63 -12.24
CA TYR A 231 21.51 5.32 -12.20
C TYR A 231 22.73 5.21 -13.11
N ASP A 232 23.90 5.04 -12.49
CA ASP A 232 25.15 4.66 -13.14
C ASP A 232 25.23 3.13 -13.18
N GLU A 233 24.74 2.54 -14.27
CA GLU A 233 24.68 1.09 -14.49
C GLU A 233 26.08 0.45 -14.40
N LYS A 234 27.08 1.08 -15.03
CA LYS A 234 28.45 0.56 -15.13
C LYS A 234 29.08 0.35 -13.75
N ASN A 235 28.90 1.31 -12.85
CA ASN A 235 29.48 1.24 -11.51
C ASN A 235 28.48 0.73 -10.45
N GLN A 236 27.23 0.47 -10.85
CA GLN A 236 26.11 0.11 -10.00
C GLN A 236 25.88 1.12 -8.86
N ILE A 237 25.91 2.41 -9.22
CA ILE A 237 25.72 3.51 -8.28
C ILE A 237 24.36 4.17 -8.54
N TRP A 238 23.57 4.29 -7.48
CA TRP A 238 22.31 5.00 -7.44
C TRP A 238 22.50 6.33 -6.75
N TYR A 239 22.03 7.40 -7.39
CA TYR A 239 22.03 8.74 -6.80
C TYR A 239 20.60 9.17 -6.54
N HIS A 240 20.33 9.62 -5.32
CA HIS A 240 19.03 10.11 -4.92
C HIS A 240 19.18 11.51 -4.31
N GLU A 241 18.43 12.50 -4.82
CA GLU A 241 18.53 13.88 -4.30
C GLU A 241 17.16 14.55 -4.16
N ILE A 242 16.96 15.26 -3.05
CA ILE A 242 15.93 16.27 -2.86
C ILE A 242 16.61 17.64 -2.99
N ILE A 243 16.22 18.37 -4.03
CA ILE A 243 16.77 19.69 -4.38
C ILE A 243 15.75 20.75 -3.97
N PRO A 244 16.05 21.62 -2.99
CA PRO A 244 15.17 22.72 -2.63
C PRO A 244 15.23 23.87 -3.65
N PRO A 245 14.22 24.75 -3.69
CA PRO A 245 14.21 25.94 -4.55
C PRO A 245 15.24 27.00 -4.10
N ASP A 246 15.66 26.96 -2.83
CA ASP A 246 16.62 27.86 -2.20
C ASP A 246 17.44 27.13 -1.12
N GLU A 247 18.50 27.75 -0.65
CA GLU A 247 19.45 27.17 0.32
C GLU A 247 18.86 26.85 1.70
N ASN A 248 17.68 27.38 2.05
CA ASN A 248 17.06 27.18 3.36
C ASN A 248 16.09 25.98 3.39
N GLY A 249 15.86 25.34 2.25
CA GLY A 249 14.99 24.17 2.17
C GLY A 249 15.63 22.86 2.65
N LEU A 250 14.80 21.82 2.79
CA LEU A 250 15.29 20.47 3.05
C LEU A 250 16.12 20.00 1.85
N LYS A 251 17.38 19.64 2.08
CA LYS A 251 18.24 19.02 1.08
C LYS A 251 18.64 17.63 1.53
N VAL A 252 18.49 16.65 0.64
CA VAL A 252 18.97 15.28 0.84
C VAL A 252 19.79 14.94 -0.39
N LYS A 253 21.02 14.48 -0.23
CA LYS A 253 21.86 14.00 -1.33
C LYS A 253 22.47 12.67 -0.93
N ILE A 254 22.15 11.61 -1.66
CA ILE A 254 22.60 10.25 -1.35
C ILE A 254 23.31 9.67 -2.56
N LYS A 255 24.48 9.08 -2.31
CA LYS A 255 25.19 8.22 -3.25
C LYS A 255 25.21 6.81 -2.67
N ALA A 256 24.63 5.86 -3.39
CA ALA A 256 24.43 4.50 -2.93
C ALA A 256 25.05 3.51 -3.90
N LYS A 257 25.92 2.63 -3.39
CA LYS A 257 26.61 1.61 -4.16
C LYS A 257 25.99 0.24 -3.89
N ALA A 258 25.43 -0.35 -4.94
CA ALA A 258 24.87 -1.70 -4.88
C ALA A 258 25.92 -2.72 -4.40
N MET A 259 25.48 -3.71 -3.64
CA MET A 259 26.32 -4.81 -3.17
C MET A 259 25.62 -6.15 -3.35
N GLY A 260 26.36 -7.14 -3.82
CA GLY A 260 25.85 -8.49 -4.01
C GLY A 260 24.87 -8.60 -5.17
N THR A 261 24.06 -9.65 -5.16
CA THR A 261 23.08 -9.92 -6.21
C THR A 261 21.72 -9.31 -5.86
N PRO A 262 21.02 -8.65 -6.81
CA PRO A 262 19.67 -8.12 -6.60
C PRO A 262 18.66 -9.19 -6.20
N PHE A 263 17.57 -8.75 -5.58
CA PHE A 263 16.39 -9.58 -5.36
C PHE A 263 15.41 -9.37 -6.50
N TRP A 264 15.31 -10.33 -7.41
CA TRP A 264 14.38 -10.27 -8.53
C TRP A 264 12.99 -10.75 -8.12
N MET A 265 12.00 -9.89 -8.24
CA MET A 265 10.58 -10.24 -8.17
C MET A 265 10.14 -10.84 -9.51
N GLY A 266 10.67 -10.33 -10.60
CA GLY A 266 10.53 -10.86 -11.96
C GLY A 266 11.07 -9.85 -12.98
N PRO A 267 11.41 -10.26 -14.21
CA PRO A 267 11.71 -9.30 -15.27
C PRO A 267 10.53 -8.34 -15.51
N GLN A 268 10.78 -7.20 -16.15
CA GLN A 268 9.71 -6.25 -16.49
C GLN A 268 8.72 -6.84 -17.50
N GLU A 269 9.11 -7.90 -18.22
CA GLU A 269 8.23 -8.67 -19.10
C GLU A 269 7.65 -9.94 -18.44
N GLY A 270 7.94 -10.16 -17.16
CA GLY A 270 7.60 -11.36 -16.43
C GLY A 270 8.52 -12.57 -16.71
N PRO A 271 8.14 -13.76 -16.23
CA PRO A 271 6.90 -14.03 -15.50
C PRO A 271 6.88 -13.36 -14.11
N TYR A 272 5.69 -12.92 -13.70
CA TYR A 272 5.43 -12.18 -12.48
C TYR A 272 5.18 -13.12 -11.29
N ILE A 273 5.47 -12.66 -10.08
CA ILE A 273 5.08 -13.38 -8.86
C ILE A 273 3.76 -12.82 -8.33
N ILE A 274 2.97 -13.63 -7.62
CA ILE A 274 1.77 -13.15 -6.94
C ILE A 274 2.15 -12.59 -5.57
N HIS A 275 1.97 -11.29 -5.40
CA HIS A 275 2.30 -10.60 -4.16
C HIS A 275 1.20 -10.73 -3.10
N GLY A 276 -0.07 -10.68 -3.49
CA GLY A 276 -1.17 -10.95 -2.58
C GLY A 276 -2.55 -10.62 -3.15
N ALA A 277 -3.59 -10.76 -2.32
CA ALA A 277 -4.97 -10.48 -2.72
C ALA A 277 -5.37 -9.02 -2.45
N TYR A 278 -6.12 -8.43 -3.37
CA TYR A 278 -6.70 -7.10 -3.20
C TYR A 278 -7.86 -7.12 -2.21
N SER A 279 -7.87 -6.18 -1.26
CA SER A 279 -8.90 -6.10 -0.21
C SER A 279 -10.27 -5.61 -0.69
N GLY A 280 -10.33 -4.85 -1.79
CA GLY A 280 -11.55 -4.22 -2.29
C GLY A 280 -12.29 -4.99 -3.38
N THR A 281 -11.58 -5.81 -4.16
CA THR A 281 -12.13 -6.60 -5.28
C THR A 281 -11.52 -8.00 -5.35
N LYS A 282 -12.24 -8.97 -5.93
CA LYS A 282 -11.80 -10.35 -6.15
C LYS A 282 -10.75 -10.42 -7.26
N ASP A 283 -9.53 -10.00 -6.93
CA ASP A 283 -8.37 -10.02 -7.83
C ASP A 283 -7.07 -10.13 -6.99
N ILE A 284 -5.95 -10.41 -7.65
CA ILE A 284 -4.63 -10.54 -7.06
C ILE A 284 -3.63 -9.57 -7.70
N ASP A 285 -2.65 -9.17 -6.90
CA ASP A 285 -1.57 -8.29 -7.31
C ASP A 285 -0.36 -9.10 -7.78
N ALA A 286 0.01 -8.92 -9.05
CA ALA A 286 1.17 -9.55 -9.67
C ALA A 286 2.33 -8.56 -9.77
N TRP A 287 3.52 -8.97 -9.34
CA TRP A 287 4.72 -8.12 -9.24
C TRP A 287 5.81 -8.53 -10.22
N GLY A 288 6.35 -7.52 -10.88
CA GLY A 288 7.61 -7.56 -11.62
C GLY A 288 8.58 -6.51 -11.06
N GLY A 289 9.85 -6.63 -11.42
CA GLY A 289 10.93 -5.74 -11.00
C GLY A 289 11.93 -6.39 -10.04
N PHE A 290 12.63 -5.56 -9.28
CA PHE A 290 13.76 -5.98 -8.45
C PHE A 290 13.98 -5.05 -7.26
N TRP A 291 14.69 -5.56 -6.26
CA TRP A 291 15.34 -4.73 -5.25
C TRP A 291 16.85 -4.77 -5.39
N VAL A 292 17.47 -3.61 -5.22
CA VAL A 292 18.91 -3.48 -5.04
C VAL A 292 19.19 -3.06 -3.61
N VAL A 293 20.22 -3.65 -3.02
CA VAL A 293 20.69 -3.35 -1.67
C VAL A 293 22.16 -3.01 -1.68
N GLY A 294 22.65 -2.30 -0.67
CA GLY A 294 24.07 -2.04 -0.52
C GLY A 294 24.37 -0.98 0.51
N LYS A 295 25.43 -0.21 0.29
CA LYS A 295 25.86 0.86 1.20
C LYS A 295 25.60 2.24 0.61
N PHE A 296 25.37 3.23 1.47
CA PHE A 296 25.25 4.61 1.05
C PHE A 296 26.13 5.55 1.87
N GLU A 297 26.44 6.67 1.24
CA GLU A 297 26.95 7.88 1.85
C GLU A 297 25.96 9.00 1.51
N GLY A 298 25.51 9.71 2.54
CA GLY A 298 24.41 10.66 2.41
C GLY A 298 24.66 11.94 3.16
N GLU A 299 24.14 13.02 2.61
CA GLU A 299 24.18 14.34 3.19
C GLU A 299 22.75 14.85 3.39
N ILE A 300 22.41 15.25 4.60
CA ILE A 300 21.08 15.78 4.93
C ILE A 300 21.25 17.15 5.58
N LYS A 301 20.60 18.15 5.01
CA LYS A 301 20.49 19.51 5.57
C LYS A 301 19.02 19.78 5.88
N LEU A 302 18.70 19.89 7.16
CA LEU A 302 17.36 20.30 7.59
C LEU A 302 17.22 21.82 7.41
N PRO A 303 15.99 22.34 7.25
CA PRO A 303 15.78 23.79 7.16
C PRO A 303 16.40 24.52 8.34
N GLN A 304 17.25 25.51 8.07
CA GLN A 304 17.93 26.35 9.06
C GLN A 304 18.92 25.61 9.98
N GLU A 305 19.25 24.36 9.69
CA GLU A 305 20.25 23.59 10.43
C GLU A 305 21.50 23.35 9.60
N GLU A 306 22.58 22.96 10.30
CA GLU A 306 23.80 22.53 9.63
C GLU A 306 23.59 21.20 8.90
N LYS A 307 24.36 21.03 7.83
CA LYS A 307 24.39 19.81 7.04
C LYS A 307 25.09 18.70 7.84
N LYS A 308 24.50 17.51 7.86
CA LYS A 308 25.07 16.30 8.48
C LYS A 308 25.34 15.21 7.45
N GLU A 309 26.40 14.45 7.69
CA GLU A 309 26.76 13.28 6.90
C GLU A 309 26.28 12.01 7.59
N PHE A 310 25.74 11.08 6.82
CA PHE A 310 25.25 9.78 7.28
C PHE A 310 25.82 8.66 6.40
N PHE A 311 26.08 7.51 7.02
CA PHE A 311 26.62 6.32 6.36
C PHE A 311 25.83 5.10 6.81
N GLY A 312 25.60 4.15 5.92
CA GLY A 312 24.89 2.92 6.29
C GLY A 312 24.46 2.11 5.10
N TYR A 313 23.24 1.57 5.17
CA TYR A 313 22.68 0.68 4.17
C TYR A 313 21.50 1.31 3.43
N PHE A 314 21.32 0.91 2.17
CA PHE A 314 20.16 1.31 1.40
C PHE A 314 19.45 0.10 0.79
N LEU A 315 18.17 0.32 0.49
CA LEU A 315 17.36 -0.53 -0.37
C LEU A 315 16.67 0.36 -1.40
N PHE A 316 16.83 0.01 -2.67
CA PHE A 316 16.03 0.57 -3.75
C PHE A 316 15.03 -0.48 -4.22
N ASP A 317 13.74 -0.16 -4.10
CA ASP A 317 12.63 -0.99 -4.54
C ASP A 317 12.06 -0.44 -5.85
N ARG A 318 12.29 -1.21 -6.92
CA ARG A 318 11.72 -0.99 -8.23
C ARG A 318 10.72 -2.11 -8.54
N ALA A 319 9.42 -1.82 -8.41
CA ALA A 319 8.35 -2.78 -8.67
C ALA A 319 7.28 -2.23 -9.60
N ILE A 320 6.70 -3.10 -10.42
CA ILE A 320 5.49 -2.83 -11.20
C ILE A 320 4.40 -3.80 -10.77
N HIS A 321 3.19 -3.27 -10.65
CA HIS A 321 2.03 -3.99 -10.15
C HIS A 321 0.98 -4.08 -11.24
N ILE A 322 0.44 -5.29 -11.40
CA ILE A 322 -0.62 -5.59 -12.35
C ILE A 322 -1.74 -6.28 -11.61
N ALA A 323 -2.97 -5.84 -11.82
CA ALA A 323 -4.14 -6.60 -11.39
C ALA A 323 -4.35 -7.78 -12.35
N TYR A 324 -4.07 -8.98 -11.87
CA TYR A 324 -3.82 -10.14 -12.74
C TYR A 324 -5.06 -10.57 -13.51
N TYR A 325 -6.21 -10.73 -12.84
CA TYR A 325 -7.43 -11.19 -13.49
C TYR A 325 -8.11 -10.09 -14.29
N ALA A 326 -7.96 -8.83 -13.87
CA ALA A 326 -8.44 -7.68 -14.64
C ALA A 326 -7.80 -7.57 -16.04
N GLN A 327 -6.70 -8.27 -16.34
CA GLN A 327 -6.08 -8.23 -17.67
C GLN A 327 -7.06 -8.58 -18.80
N GLN A 328 -8.00 -9.50 -18.56
CA GLN A 328 -9.00 -9.90 -19.56
C GLN A 328 -9.93 -8.74 -19.92
N GLU A 329 -10.30 -7.90 -18.95
CA GLU A 329 -11.20 -6.74 -19.14
C GLU A 329 -10.53 -5.60 -19.91
N TYR A 330 -9.21 -5.49 -19.82
CA TYR A 330 -8.42 -4.43 -20.46
C TYR A 330 -7.93 -4.81 -21.87
N GLN A 331 -8.22 -6.03 -22.34
CA GLN A 331 -7.94 -6.48 -23.70
C GLN A 331 -8.98 -6.02 -24.74
N GLY A 332 -10.10 -5.43 -24.29
CA GLY A 332 -11.10 -4.79 -25.16
C GLY A 332 -10.81 -3.30 -25.40
N GLU A 333 -11.53 -2.66 -26.33
CA GLU A 333 -11.30 -1.25 -26.72
C GLU A 333 -11.57 -0.22 -25.60
N TYR A 334 -12.23 -0.59 -24.50
CA TYR A 334 -12.63 0.37 -23.48
C TYR A 334 -12.69 -0.25 -22.09
N CYS A 335 -11.67 0.03 -21.28
CA CYS A 335 -11.89 0.30 -19.86
C CYS A 335 -11.61 1.79 -19.65
N LYS A 336 -12.67 2.61 -19.55
CA LYS A 336 -12.49 4.00 -19.11
C LYS A 336 -11.97 3.92 -17.68
N GLU A 337 -10.78 4.47 -17.43
CA GLU A 337 -10.11 4.53 -16.12
C GLU A 337 -11.05 4.93 -14.97
N ALA A 338 -12.11 5.68 -15.26
CA ALA A 338 -13.12 6.13 -14.31
C ALA A 338 -14.14 5.07 -13.80
N VAL A 339 -14.16 3.83 -14.32
CA VAL A 339 -15.17 2.80 -13.95
C VAL A 339 -14.56 1.54 -13.32
N CYS A 340 -13.29 1.58 -12.93
CA CYS A 340 -12.67 0.45 -12.25
C CYS A 340 -13.07 0.41 -10.78
N PRO A 341 -13.59 -0.71 -10.24
CA PRO A 341 -13.87 -0.82 -8.82
C PRO A 341 -12.58 -0.59 -8.01
N ALA A 342 -12.69 0.16 -6.91
CA ALA A 342 -11.54 0.44 -6.06
C ALA A 342 -10.97 -0.88 -5.50
N ARG A 343 -9.79 -1.29 -6.00
CA ARG A 343 -9.18 -2.58 -5.63
C ARG A 343 -8.73 -2.63 -4.17
N GLY A 344 -8.50 -1.48 -3.54
CA GLY A 344 -7.96 -1.41 -2.19
C GLY A 344 -6.50 -1.85 -2.13
N GLY A 345 -5.95 -1.95 -0.92
CA GLY A 345 -4.57 -2.43 -0.72
C GLY A 345 -4.48 -3.95 -0.75
N VAL A 346 -3.30 -4.46 -1.08
CA VAL A 346 -2.96 -5.88 -0.91
C VAL A 346 -2.82 -6.19 0.58
N VAL A 347 -3.20 -7.39 1.00
CA VAL A 347 -3.13 -7.81 2.40
C VAL A 347 -2.40 -9.14 2.59
N GLU A 348 -1.94 -9.35 3.82
CA GLU A 348 -1.27 -10.57 4.30
C GLU A 348 0.08 -10.87 3.62
N PHE A 349 0.95 -9.85 3.54
CA PHE A 349 2.34 -10.02 3.08
C PHE A 349 3.37 -9.42 4.04
N SER A 350 4.60 -9.91 3.93
CA SER A 350 5.80 -9.39 4.57
C SER A 350 6.92 -9.28 3.53
N CYS A 351 7.51 -8.10 3.41
CA CYS A 351 8.66 -7.86 2.53
C CYS A 351 9.74 -7.14 3.34
N LEU A 352 10.93 -7.74 3.43
CA LEU A 352 11.96 -7.43 4.44
C LEU A 352 13.35 -7.38 3.81
N ALA A 353 14.17 -6.45 4.30
CA ALA A 353 15.62 -6.50 4.19
C ALA A 353 16.27 -6.50 5.57
N ILE A 354 17.33 -7.30 5.73
CA ILE A 354 18.18 -7.38 6.93
C ILE A 354 19.61 -7.05 6.50
N PHE A 355 20.21 -6.09 7.19
CA PHE A 355 21.54 -5.59 6.90
C PHE A 355 22.51 -5.85 8.06
N HIS A 356 23.69 -6.31 7.71
CA HIS A 356 24.80 -6.53 8.61
C HIS A 356 26.11 -6.32 7.83
N GLU A 357 27.21 -6.04 8.52
CA GLU A 357 28.51 -5.81 7.85
C GLU A 357 28.97 -7.02 7.02
N ASN A 358 28.62 -8.23 7.47
CA ASN A 358 29.04 -9.49 6.87
C ASN A 358 28.01 -10.10 5.92
N PHE A 359 26.76 -9.64 5.94
CA PHE A 359 25.70 -10.19 5.09
C PHE A 359 24.54 -9.23 4.84
N VAL A 360 23.81 -9.45 3.76
CA VAL A 360 22.50 -8.82 3.51
C VAL A 360 21.51 -9.89 3.06
N ILE A 361 20.31 -9.87 3.65
CA ILE A 361 19.21 -10.79 3.30
C ILE A 361 18.01 -9.97 2.86
N THR A 362 17.39 -10.36 1.77
CA THR A 362 16.09 -9.86 1.34
C THR A 362 15.12 -11.02 1.21
N LEU A 363 13.86 -10.80 1.55
CA LEU A 363 12.82 -11.79 1.36
C LEU A 363 11.46 -11.12 1.21
N CYS A 364 10.56 -11.84 0.58
CA CYS A 364 9.14 -11.59 0.66
C CYS A 364 8.42 -12.91 0.96
N ASP A 365 7.35 -12.82 1.74
CA ASP A 365 6.51 -13.93 2.16
C ASP A 365 5.05 -13.48 2.27
N SER A 366 4.15 -14.14 1.55
CA SER A 366 2.74 -13.80 1.45
C SER A 366 1.86 -15.01 1.66
N ASN A 367 0.73 -14.83 2.34
CA ASN A 367 -0.30 -15.86 2.48
C ASN A 367 -1.58 -15.41 1.80
N ASN A 368 -2.38 -16.36 1.30
CA ASN A 368 -3.71 -16.08 0.77
C ASN A 368 -4.70 -16.02 1.94
N PRO A 369 -5.22 -14.83 2.33
CA PRO A 369 -6.18 -14.72 3.42
C PRO A 369 -7.63 -14.91 2.97
N THR A 370 -7.85 -15.20 1.68
CA THR A 370 -9.18 -15.29 1.08
C THR A 370 -9.67 -16.74 1.02
N PRO A 371 -10.98 -16.98 0.93
CA PRO A 371 -11.54 -18.31 0.68
C PRO A 371 -11.42 -18.78 -0.79
N VAL A 372 -10.88 -17.95 -1.68
CA VAL A 372 -10.68 -18.29 -3.09
C VAL A 372 -9.33 -18.99 -3.24
N ASP A 373 -9.31 -20.08 -3.99
CA ASP A 373 -8.09 -20.87 -4.26
C ASP A 373 -7.23 -20.22 -5.37
N PHE A 374 -6.72 -19.02 -5.08
CA PHE A 374 -5.80 -18.31 -5.97
C PHE A 374 -4.48 -19.09 -6.14
N PRO A 375 -3.73 -18.86 -7.25
CA PRO A 375 -2.44 -19.49 -7.45
C PRO A 375 -1.45 -19.13 -6.33
N LYS A 376 -0.38 -19.90 -6.18
CA LYS A 376 0.50 -19.80 -5.01
C LYS A 376 1.09 -18.39 -4.86
N PHE A 377 0.91 -17.82 -3.67
CA PHE A 377 1.49 -16.52 -3.33
C PHE A 377 3.00 -16.65 -3.11
N GLN A 378 3.70 -15.53 -3.31
CA GLN A 378 5.15 -15.52 -3.31
C GLN A 378 5.75 -15.87 -1.94
N HIS A 379 6.78 -16.71 -1.99
CA HIS A 379 7.61 -17.09 -0.85
C HIS A 379 9.02 -17.25 -1.38
N GLN A 380 9.80 -16.17 -1.34
CA GLN A 380 11.14 -16.17 -1.91
C GLN A 380 12.10 -15.28 -1.10
N GLY A 381 13.33 -15.75 -0.95
CA GLY A 381 14.37 -15.05 -0.21
C GLY A 381 15.71 -15.19 -0.91
N ARG A 382 16.62 -14.27 -0.60
CA ARG A 382 18.00 -14.28 -1.10
C ARG A 382 18.94 -13.79 -0.01
N ILE A 383 20.04 -14.51 0.18
CA ILE A 383 21.23 -13.95 0.80
C ILE A 383 21.92 -13.13 -0.30
N ASN A 384 21.61 -11.83 -0.39
CA ASN A 384 22.13 -10.96 -1.45
C ASN A 384 23.66 -10.87 -1.42
N TYR A 385 24.21 -10.90 -0.21
CA TYR A 385 25.64 -10.83 0.03
C TYR A 385 25.98 -11.60 1.30
N ILE A 386 27.02 -12.42 1.27
CA ILE A 386 27.70 -13.01 2.43
C ILE A 386 29.16 -13.26 2.03
N PHE A 387 30.11 -12.53 2.60
CA PHE A 387 31.54 -12.61 2.25
C PHE A 387 31.84 -12.58 0.72
N ASN A 388 31.15 -11.72 -0.04
CA ASN A 388 31.20 -11.60 -1.51
C ASN A 388 30.49 -12.70 -2.32
N GLU A 389 29.77 -13.61 -1.67
CA GLU A 389 28.94 -14.62 -2.34
C GLU A 389 27.45 -14.29 -2.17
N SER A 390 26.59 -14.90 -2.99
CA SER A 390 25.14 -14.74 -2.90
C SER A 390 24.45 -16.07 -3.17
N TYR A 391 23.35 -16.32 -2.46
CA TYR A 391 22.60 -17.57 -2.56
C TYR A 391 21.10 -17.33 -2.56
N PRO A 392 20.32 -18.06 -3.39
CA PRO A 392 18.90 -18.23 -3.17
C PRO A 392 18.63 -18.76 -1.76
N PHE A 393 17.62 -18.23 -1.11
CA PHE A 393 17.22 -18.56 0.26
C PHE A 393 15.70 -18.72 0.30
N ASN A 394 15.20 -19.71 -0.43
CA ASN A 394 13.76 -19.95 -0.59
C ASN A 394 13.22 -21.02 0.39
N ASP A 395 14.10 -21.77 1.06
CA ASP A 395 13.72 -22.72 2.11
C ASP A 395 13.80 -22.02 3.47
N PHE A 396 12.84 -21.13 3.72
CA PHE A 396 12.78 -20.38 4.97
C PHE A 396 11.39 -20.40 5.61
N THR A 397 11.34 -19.96 6.86
CA THR A 397 10.13 -19.69 7.59
C THR A 397 10.30 -18.33 8.25
N LEU A 398 9.34 -17.44 8.00
CA LEU A 398 9.19 -16.19 8.72
C LEU A 398 8.00 -16.31 9.66
N ARG A 399 8.24 -16.16 10.97
CA ARG A 399 7.17 -16.11 11.97
C ARG A 399 7.10 -14.73 12.58
N SER A 400 5.89 -14.27 12.87
CA SER A 400 5.65 -13.02 13.57
C SER A 400 4.99 -13.29 14.92
N PHE A 401 5.30 -12.45 15.91
CA PHE A 401 4.83 -12.61 17.30
C PHE A 401 4.31 -11.30 17.88
N GLY A 402 3.42 -11.42 18.86
CA GLY A 402 2.69 -10.30 19.46
C GLY A 402 1.29 -10.17 18.86
N GLU A 403 0.82 -8.94 18.71
CA GLU A 403 -0.44 -8.68 18.01
C GLU A 403 -0.32 -9.03 16.53
N HIS A 404 -1.28 -9.79 15.97
CA HIS A 404 -1.24 -10.22 14.57
C HIS A 404 -1.20 -9.04 13.61
N LEU A 405 -2.09 -8.06 13.81
CA LEU A 405 -2.17 -6.88 12.94
C LEU A 405 -0.91 -6.00 13.05
N GLN A 406 -0.25 -5.93 14.21
CA GLN A 406 1.00 -5.17 14.38
C GLN A 406 2.01 -5.98 15.20
N PRO A 407 2.78 -6.88 14.55
CA PRO A 407 3.73 -7.73 15.24
C PRO A 407 4.83 -6.93 15.93
N SER A 408 5.27 -7.44 17.07
CA SER A 408 6.31 -6.83 17.92
C SER A 408 7.69 -7.50 17.80
N SER A 409 7.72 -8.70 17.23
CA SER A 409 8.95 -9.46 17.00
C SER A 409 8.74 -10.49 15.90
N PHE A 410 9.85 -11.02 15.39
CA PHE A 410 9.89 -11.95 14.28
C PHE A 410 10.94 -13.04 14.53
N GLU A 411 10.78 -14.20 13.88
CA GLU A 411 11.80 -15.24 13.78
C GLU A 411 11.98 -15.62 12.32
N LEU A 412 13.23 -15.63 11.87
CA LEU A 412 13.62 -16.07 10.53
C LEU A 412 14.52 -17.28 10.66
N LYS A 413 14.08 -18.41 10.10
CA LYS A 413 14.85 -19.65 10.04
C LYS A 413 14.85 -20.20 8.64
N GLY A 414 15.93 -20.84 8.21
CA GLY A 414 15.96 -21.52 6.93
C GLY A 414 17.33 -22.03 6.55
N ASN A 415 17.39 -22.73 5.43
CA ASN A 415 18.63 -23.24 4.86
C ASN A 415 18.89 -22.64 3.47
N PHE A 416 20.16 -22.57 3.11
CA PHE A 416 20.63 -22.30 1.76
C PHE A 416 21.79 -23.26 1.46
N GLU A 417 22.23 -23.32 0.20
CA GLU A 417 23.20 -24.31 -0.29
C GLU A 417 24.42 -24.49 0.63
N GLU A 418 24.94 -23.40 1.17
CA GLU A 418 26.20 -23.36 1.92
C GLU A 418 26.00 -23.10 3.43
N GLY A 419 24.76 -23.15 3.93
CA GLY A 419 24.49 -22.71 5.29
C GLY A 419 23.05 -22.69 5.78
N SER A 420 22.86 -22.04 6.92
CA SER A 420 21.55 -21.89 7.57
C SER A 420 21.44 -20.56 8.31
N VAL A 421 20.25 -19.99 8.34
CA VAL A 421 19.90 -18.76 9.06
C VAL A 421 19.03 -19.12 10.26
N ASN A 422 19.31 -18.53 11.43
CA ASN A 422 18.46 -18.59 12.61
C ASN A 422 18.53 -17.27 13.38
N LEU A 423 17.61 -16.36 13.08
CA LEU A 423 17.59 -15.01 13.62
C LEU A 423 16.27 -14.73 14.35
N LYS A 424 16.37 -13.95 15.42
CA LYS A 424 15.24 -13.40 16.15
C LYS A 424 15.29 -11.88 16.03
N GLY A 425 14.20 -11.30 15.55
CA GLY A 425 14.03 -9.87 15.36
C GLY A 425 13.14 -9.28 16.44
N LYS A 426 13.55 -8.17 17.06
CA LYS A 426 12.71 -7.35 17.93
C LYS A 426 12.40 -6.04 17.21
N VAL A 427 11.12 -5.66 17.14
CA VAL A 427 10.74 -4.37 16.56
C VAL A 427 11.19 -3.25 17.50
N ILE A 428 11.93 -2.29 16.95
CA ILE A 428 12.46 -1.11 17.66
C ILE A 428 11.78 0.18 17.23
N GLY A 429 10.99 0.17 16.16
CA GLY A 429 10.21 1.32 15.72
C GLY A 429 9.19 0.96 14.65
N TYR A 430 8.14 1.77 14.53
CA TYR A 430 7.09 1.60 13.54
C TYR A 430 6.93 2.85 12.69
N TRP A 431 6.49 2.63 11.45
CA TRP A 431 5.84 3.65 10.65
C TRP A 431 4.44 3.19 10.21
N PRO A 432 3.39 4.00 10.38
CA PRO A 432 3.37 5.31 11.03
C PRO A 432 3.79 5.26 12.53
N PRO A 433 4.29 6.36 13.12
CA PRO A 433 4.86 6.33 14.47
C PRO A 433 3.79 6.14 15.56
N ARG A 434 2.52 6.41 15.22
CA ARG A 434 1.36 6.18 16.08
C ARG A 434 0.86 4.73 16.05
N GLY A 435 1.54 3.85 15.32
CA GLY A 435 1.08 2.48 15.04
C GLY A 435 0.40 2.38 13.67
N TRP A 436 0.13 1.14 13.28
CA TRP A 436 -0.47 0.83 11.99
C TRP A 436 -1.99 0.97 12.07
N ALA A 437 -2.56 1.73 11.14
CA ALA A 437 -3.99 2.03 11.15
C ALA A 437 -4.80 0.79 10.79
N ARG A 438 -5.81 0.48 11.61
CA ARG A 438 -6.73 -0.63 11.34
C ARG A 438 -7.86 -0.13 10.44
N VAL A 439 -8.04 -0.79 9.30
CA VAL A 439 -9.11 -0.53 8.35
C VAL A 439 -10.05 -1.73 8.37
N GLU A 440 -11.35 -1.49 8.47
CA GLU A 440 -12.36 -2.53 8.49
C GLU A 440 -12.78 -2.92 7.06
N GLY A 441 -13.09 -4.19 6.90
CA GLY A 441 -13.71 -4.77 5.72
C GLY A 441 -12.74 -5.14 4.61
N THR A 442 -13.08 -6.27 4.00
CA THR A 442 -12.62 -6.76 2.71
C THR A 442 -13.82 -7.23 1.90
N TRP A 443 -13.64 -7.50 0.60
CA TRP A 443 -14.72 -8.02 -0.24
C TRP A 443 -15.18 -9.43 0.15
N TRP A 444 -14.31 -10.24 0.79
CA TRP A 444 -14.66 -11.59 1.26
C TRP A 444 -15.10 -11.63 2.73
N ASP A 445 -14.64 -10.67 3.53
CA ASP A 445 -14.97 -10.54 4.95
C ASP A 445 -15.20 -9.07 5.32
N PRO A 446 -16.47 -8.62 5.37
CA PRO A 446 -16.83 -7.25 5.74
C PRO A 446 -16.49 -6.85 7.19
N GLU A 447 -16.27 -7.82 8.09
CA GLU A 447 -15.93 -7.58 9.50
C GLU A 447 -14.44 -7.75 9.78
N GLY A 448 -13.72 -8.37 8.85
CA GLY A 448 -12.28 -8.52 8.89
C GLY A 448 -11.58 -7.17 9.01
N LYS A 449 -10.41 -7.18 9.64
CA LYS A 449 -9.56 -6.01 9.85
C LYS A 449 -8.30 -6.19 9.07
N ARG A 450 -7.86 -5.12 8.43
CA ARG A 450 -6.60 -5.08 7.70
C ARG A 450 -5.77 -3.88 8.10
N THR A 451 -4.46 -4.00 7.90
CA THR A 451 -3.56 -2.89 8.15
C THR A 451 -2.36 -2.92 7.21
N TRP A 452 -1.64 -1.81 7.19
CA TRP A 452 -0.42 -1.60 6.44
C TRP A 452 0.53 -0.77 7.30
N GLY A 453 1.81 -1.13 7.28
CA GLY A 453 2.84 -0.33 7.88
C GLY A 453 4.24 -0.89 7.68
N ARG A 454 5.21 -0.22 8.30
CA ARG A 454 6.61 -0.64 8.30
C ARG A 454 7.11 -0.81 9.73
N ALA A 455 8.11 -1.67 9.89
CA ALA A 455 8.82 -1.85 11.14
C ALA A 455 10.33 -1.80 10.93
N PHE A 456 11.02 -1.21 11.91
CA PHE A 456 12.47 -1.31 12.11
C PHE A 456 12.72 -2.43 13.10
N ILE A 457 13.63 -3.33 12.78
CA ILE A 457 13.80 -4.57 13.52
C ILE A 457 15.29 -4.74 13.83
N SER A 458 15.61 -4.89 15.11
CA SER A 458 16.94 -5.32 15.55
C SER A 458 16.97 -6.84 15.56
N TRP A 459 17.92 -7.44 14.84
CA TRP A 459 18.07 -8.87 14.66
C TRP A 459 19.30 -9.38 15.39
N GLN A 460 19.13 -10.51 16.06
CA GLN A 460 20.20 -11.24 16.73
C GLN A 460 20.06 -12.75 16.49
N GLY A 461 21.17 -13.47 16.60
CA GLY A 461 21.17 -14.92 16.45
C GLY A 461 22.42 -15.39 15.73
N GLU A 462 22.27 -16.35 14.82
CA GLU A 462 23.40 -17.00 14.17
C GLU A 462 23.10 -17.29 12.70
N ILE A 463 24.12 -17.12 11.86
CA ILE A 463 24.17 -17.67 10.51
C ILE A 463 25.32 -18.67 10.45
N LYS A 464 25.03 -19.88 9.99
CA LYS A 464 26.07 -20.88 9.68
C LYS A 464 26.40 -20.77 8.21
N PHE A 465 27.69 -20.70 7.88
CA PHE A 465 28.18 -20.64 6.50
C PHE A 465 29.46 -21.47 6.38
N ARG A 466 29.46 -22.51 5.55
CA ARG A 466 30.61 -23.43 5.33
C ARG A 466 31.26 -23.91 6.64
N GLY A 467 30.42 -24.32 7.59
CA GLY A 467 30.84 -24.81 8.91
C GLY A 467 31.29 -23.73 9.91
N ARG A 468 31.34 -22.44 9.51
CA ARG A 468 31.60 -21.31 10.40
C ARG A 468 30.30 -20.74 10.95
N VAL A 469 30.32 -20.30 12.20
CA VAL A 469 29.19 -19.60 12.84
C VAL A 469 29.48 -18.10 12.84
N ILE A 470 28.64 -17.34 12.17
CA ILE A 470 28.58 -15.88 12.24
C ILE A 470 27.60 -15.55 13.35
N LYS A 471 28.10 -15.02 14.46
CA LYS A 471 27.24 -14.42 15.48
C LYS A 471 26.68 -13.12 14.93
N VAL A 472 25.38 -12.96 15.06
CA VAL A 472 24.67 -11.76 14.63
C VAL A 472 24.28 -10.99 15.87
N GLU A 473 24.91 -9.84 16.04
CA GLU A 473 24.65 -8.87 17.08
C GLU A 473 24.29 -7.56 16.35
N ASP A 474 23.16 -6.95 16.71
CA ASP A 474 22.73 -5.64 16.19
C ASP A 474 22.56 -5.51 14.66
N ALA A 475 22.22 -6.60 13.95
CA ALA A 475 21.80 -6.47 12.55
C ALA A 475 20.50 -5.66 12.46
N ILE A 476 20.43 -4.71 11.53
CA ILE A 476 19.27 -3.83 11.38
C ILE A 476 18.43 -4.29 10.20
N GLY A 477 17.12 -4.40 10.41
CA GLY A 477 16.17 -4.75 9.37
C GLY A 477 15.08 -3.71 9.20
N ILE A 478 14.57 -3.63 7.98
CA ILE A 478 13.37 -2.86 7.65
C ILE A 478 12.43 -3.74 6.86
N GLY A 479 11.16 -3.74 7.23
CA GLY A 479 10.13 -4.43 6.48
C GLY A 479 8.89 -3.59 6.23
N GLU A 480 8.19 -3.91 5.15
CA GLU A 480 6.82 -3.53 4.87
C GLU A 480 5.90 -4.73 5.12
N PHE A 481 4.79 -4.45 5.79
CA PHE A 481 3.88 -5.48 6.26
C PHE A 481 2.45 -5.04 5.99
N THR A 482 1.68 -5.99 5.49
CA THR A 482 0.22 -5.91 5.57
C THR A 482 -0.29 -7.13 6.30
N ARG A 483 -1.35 -6.95 7.05
CA ARG A 483 -1.95 -8.01 7.86
C ARG A 483 -3.45 -7.98 7.70
N PHE A 484 -4.05 -9.15 7.76
CA PHE A 484 -5.48 -9.37 7.78
C PHE A 484 -5.85 -10.27 8.96
N GLU A 485 -6.85 -9.87 9.71
CA GLU A 485 -7.47 -10.62 10.79
C GLU A 485 -8.94 -10.80 10.45
N SER A 486 -9.44 -12.03 10.44
CA SER A 486 -10.86 -12.31 10.16
C SER A 486 -11.78 -11.74 11.24
N GLY A 487 -13.00 -11.38 10.86
CA GLY A 487 -14.04 -10.77 11.70
C GLY A 487 -14.64 -11.66 12.77
#